data_AF-A0A124IT37-F1
#
_entry.id   AF-A0A124IT37-F1
#
_cell.length_a   1.000
_cell.length_b   1.000
_cell.length_c   1.000
_cell.angle_alpha   90.00
_cell.angle_beta   90.00
_cell.angle_gamma   90.00
#
_symmetry.space_group_name_H-M   'P 1'
#
loop_
_entity.id
_entity.type
_entity.pdbx_description
1 polymer ?
#
loop_
_entity_poly.entity_id
_entity_poly.type
_entity_poly.pdbx_seq_one_letter_code
_entity_poly.pdbx_strand_id
1 'polypeptide(L)'
;MSTIMPKLSNLPYIREVSVGNEVVYVVSPYINPRTLLYDLIEENGKKHFDKKDAEKIDIVKSELSSIISRIGNALEWVEFRITDKLSELCKEGRLGNPQNKLLVVITFNDDEHEIEEGIKCLTSKVIMPVVVKFNLSNDAYNLFVDYISRYKALLDLKALLDEKYLREVGRDLVQRAGAQYERELEQRLIDEIKKDYVNVANDEMKTALSQLMRGIAIMLGDIYYYDHVNGTVKTYNMTNQYTIKSMEVRAMVRSYEQAKEELDQSITSGSGYLFMSYAEATAKVVGYEFKYNDALVMMYVNEVTKHVDEGNEYQVPKDRPMVFIGNQQFIFYRPVYDRFLNELKREVQERHGDKIEIIEDQNVIKFNVKRTGEETVEVGTPTTGGTISEGTVQQLPAQSFDDISDFINAIKSPNNIALITLTLRIKVSSGNEASQAITILNMSRNSVESAYAELRDGRKISYRKPEST
;
A
#
# COMPACT_ATOMS: atom_id res chain seq x y z
N MET A 1 52.59 30.61 35.71
CA MET A 1 51.28 30.97 35.13
C MET A 1 50.27 29.99 35.70
N SER A 2 49.56 30.35 36.78
CA SER A 2 48.51 29.50 37.34
C SER A 2 47.18 29.85 36.68
N THR A 3 46.65 28.92 35.91
CA THR A 3 45.28 28.94 35.37
C THR A 3 44.30 29.03 36.54
N ILE A 4 43.52 30.12 36.62
CA ILE A 4 42.50 30.34 37.64
C ILE A 4 41.31 29.39 37.33
N MET A 5 40.94 28.51 38.25
CA MET A 5 39.77 27.61 38.13
C MET A 5 38.44 28.40 38.24
N PRO A 6 37.40 28.12 37.39
CA PRO A 6 36.06 28.70 37.57
C PRO A 6 35.34 28.07 38.77
N LYS A 7 34.94 28.89 39.75
CA LYS A 7 34.32 28.45 41.01
C LYS A 7 32.81 28.17 40.88
N LEU A 8 32.42 27.21 41.71
CA LEU A 8 31.13 26.57 41.89
C LEU A 8 29.97 27.52 42.18
N SER A 9 28.84 26.89 42.36
CA SER A 9 27.63 27.28 41.70
C SER A 9 27.61 27.09 40.19
N ASN A 10 28.55 26.41 39.49
CA ASN A 10 28.66 26.27 38.01
C ASN A 10 27.40 25.82 37.18
N LEU A 11 26.23 25.82 37.82
CA LEU A 11 24.86 26.03 37.32
C LEU A 11 24.34 24.81 36.51
N PRO A 12 23.02 24.58 36.36
CA PRO A 12 22.00 25.56 35.97
C PRO A 12 21.27 26.31 37.09
N TYR A 13 21.19 25.79 38.32
CA TYR A 13 20.35 26.42 39.38
C TYR A 13 21.07 26.46 40.73
N ILE A 14 22.38 26.63 40.70
CA ILE A 14 23.18 26.23 41.84
C ILE A 14 23.32 27.35 42.86
N ARG A 15 23.08 26.89 44.08
CA ARG A 15 23.05 27.61 45.32
C ARG A 15 24.08 26.94 46.29
N GLU A 16 25.38 27.27 46.26
CA GLU A 16 26.45 26.80 47.20
C GLU A 16 26.50 27.49 48.60
N VAL A 17 25.74 27.06 49.62
CA VAL A 17 25.61 27.69 50.98
C VAL A 17 26.72 27.30 52.03
N SER A 18 27.31 28.22 52.82
CA SER A 18 28.01 27.88 54.10
C SER A 18 27.73 28.87 55.24
N VAL A 19 27.50 28.32 56.42
CA VAL A 19 27.03 29.02 57.63
C VAL A 19 28.09 28.86 58.72
N GLY A 20 28.61 29.96 59.26
CA GLY A 20 29.81 29.95 60.13
C GLY A 20 30.87 30.91 59.59
N ASN A 21 32.14 30.52 59.41
CA ASN A 21 33.12 31.41 58.77
C ASN A 21 33.13 31.19 57.23
N GLU A 22 31.98 31.53 56.65
CA GLU A 22 31.20 31.14 55.45
C GLU A 22 31.81 31.11 54.03
N VAL A 23 31.11 30.39 53.13
CA VAL A 23 30.78 30.78 51.74
C VAL A 23 29.38 30.28 51.33
N VAL A 24 28.40 31.17 51.08
CA VAL A 24 27.05 30.84 50.55
C VAL A 24 26.77 31.34 49.13
N TYR A 25 26.14 30.56 48.25
CA TYR A 25 25.62 30.88 46.94
C TYR A 25 24.21 30.33 46.84
N VAL A 26 23.37 31.06 46.12
CA VAL A 26 21.93 30.84 46.08
C VAL A 26 21.47 31.27 44.64
N VAL A 27 21.28 30.42 43.61
CA VAL A 27 20.57 30.70 42.30
C VAL A 27 19.27 29.91 41.96
N SER A 28 18.16 30.61 41.64
CA SER A 28 16.97 30.24 40.79
C SER A 28 15.94 31.40 40.89
N PRO A 29 15.26 31.89 39.82
CA PRO A 29 14.28 31.14 39.04
C PRO A 29 14.61 31.19 37.54
N TYR A 30 15.27 30.15 37.09
CA TYR A 30 15.07 29.70 35.72
C TYR A 30 13.83 28.81 35.73
N ILE A 31 12.93 29.00 34.77
CA ILE A 31 11.79 28.11 34.61
C ILE A 31 12.32 26.82 34.00
N ASN A 32 12.45 25.78 34.83
CA ASN A 32 12.81 24.43 34.38
C ASN A 32 11.93 24.05 33.17
N PRO A 33 12.47 23.59 32.01
CA PRO A 33 11.67 23.29 30.84
C PRO A 33 10.59 22.27 31.14
N ARG A 34 10.84 21.38 32.12
CA ARG A 34 9.84 20.45 32.63
C ARG A 34 8.71 21.15 33.37
N THR A 35 9.01 22.08 34.27
CA THR A 35 7.97 22.86 34.97
C THR A 35 7.19 23.71 33.98
N LEU A 36 7.87 24.43 33.08
CA LEU A 36 7.23 25.21 32.03
C LEU A 36 6.35 24.34 31.13
N LEU A 37 6.82 23.13 30.78
CA LEU A 37 6.04 22.17 30.02
C LEU A 37 4.74 21.80 30.73
N TYR A 38 4.78 21.49 32.03
CA TYR A 38 3.58 21.13 32.78
C TYR A 38 2.60 22.30 32.93
N ASP A 39 3.10 23.52 33.11
CA ASP A 39 2.26 24.72 33.12
C ASP A 39 1.58 24.92 31.75
N LEU A 40 2.32 24.72 30.65
CA LEU A 40 1.80 24.78 29.28
C LEU A 40 0.82 23.65 28.98
N ILE A 41 1.04 22.45 29.52
CA ILE A 41 0.10 21.33 29.42
C ILE A 41 -1.22 21.70 30.09
N GLU A 42 -1.16 22.25 31.31
CA GLU A 42 -2.36 22.68 32.03
C GLU A 42 -3.08 23.80 31.28
N GLU A 43 -2.35 24.80 30.77
CA GLU A 43 -2.92 25.90 30.00
C GLU A 43 -3.58 25.43 28.70
N ASN A 44 -2.91 24.54 27.96
CA ASN A 44 -3.50 23.95 26.76
C ASN A 44 -4.71 23.07 27.11
N GLY A 45 -4.65 22.31 28.20
CA GLY A 45 -5.75 21.48 28.68
C GLY A 45 -6.99 22.29 29.11
N LYS A 46 -6.81 23.46 29.75
CA LYS A 46 -7.92 24.33 30.19
C LYS A 46 -8.88 24.73 29.07
N LYS A 47 -8.41 24.80 27.82
CA LYS A 47 -9.25 25.09 26.65
C LYS A 47 -10.23 23.94 26.31
N HIS A 48 -9.98 22.75 26.87
CA HIS A 48 -10.60 21.51 26.46
C HIS A 48 -11.32 20.75 27.61
N PHE A 49 -11.08 21.11 28.87
CA PHE A 49 -11.82 20.57 30.03
C PHE A 49 -13.19 21.28 30.22
N ASP A 50 -14.16 20.59 30.83
CA ASP A 50 -15.54 21.05 31.11
C ASP A 50 -16.39 21.42 29.88
N LYS A 51 -16.20 20.68 28.79
CA LYS A 51 -16.97 20.85 27.54
C LYS A 51 -18.22 19.95 27.52
N LYS A 52 -19.30 20.45 26.90
CA LYS A 52 -20.46 19.61 26.56
C LYS A 52 -20.10 18.63 25.46
N ASP A 53 -20.82 17.52 25.33
CA ASP A 53 -20.45 16.43 24.42
C ASP A 53 -20.35 16.86 22.94
N ALA A 54 -21.22 17.75 22.47
CA ALA A 54 -21.12 18.31 21.12
C ALA A 54 -19.81 19.11 20.91
N GLU A 55 -19.41 19.91 21.90
CA GLU A 55 -18.16 20.68 21.84
C GLU A 55 -16.92 19.75 21.89
N LYS A 56 -17.00 18.63 22.62
CA LYS A 56 -15.93 17.61 22.65
C LYS A 56 -15.71 17.01 21.26
N ILE A 57 -16.79 16.66 20.57
CA ILE A 57 -16.75 16.11 19.21
C ILE A 57 -16.10 17.12 18.25
N ASP A 58 -16.51 18.39 18.30
CA ASP A 58 -15.94 19.42 17.42
C ASP A 58 -14.44 19.64 17.66
N ILE A 59 -13.99 19.60 18.92
CA ILE A 59 -12.57 19.66 19.27
C ILE A 59 -11.83 18.48 18.64
N VAL A 60 -12.30 17.25 18.85
CA VAL A 60 -11.65 16.05 18.31
C VAL A 60 -11.60 16.09 16.78
N LYS A 61 -12.70 16.47 16.11
CA LYS A 61 -12.73 16.63 14.65
C LYS A 61 -11.71 17.65 14.15
N SER A 62 -11.61 18.80 14.80
CA SER A 62 -10.66 19.86 14.43
C SER A 62 -9.21 19.36 14.53
N GLU A 63 -8.85 18.73 15.65
CA GLU A 63 -7.50 18.21 15.87
C GLU A 63 -7.18 17.03 14.94
N LEU A 64 -8.11 16.10 14.73
CA LEU A 64 -7.94 15.02 13.77
C LEU A 64 -7.79 15.55 12.34
N SER A 65 -8.56 16.56 11.96
CA SER A 65 -8.43 17.19 10.64
C SER A 65 -7.05 17.80 10.44
N SER A 66 -6.52 18.48 11.47
CA SER A 66 -5.15 19.00 11.48
C SER A 66 -4.12 17.87 11.32
N ILE A 67 -4.25 16.77 12.08
CA ILE A 67 -3.34 15.62 11.98
C ILE A 67 -3.39 15.00 10.58
N ILE A 68 -4.59 14.69 10.07
CA ILE A 68 -4.78 14.07 8.75
C ILE A 68 -4.23 14.96 7.64
N SER A 69 -4.43 16.28 7.73
CA SER A 69 -3.91 17.22 6.73
C SER A 69 -2.38 17.23 6.66
N ARG A 70 -1.70 17.01 7.80
CA ARG A 70 -0.23 17.00 7.89
C ARG A 70 0.40 15.72 7.35
N ILE A 71 -0.31 14.58 7.44
CA ILE A 71 0.12 13.32 6.81
C ILE A 71 0.20 13.48 5.29
N GLY A 72 -0.56 14.42 4.71
CA GLY A 72 -0.52 14.76 3.29
C GLY A 72 -0.89 13.59 2.38
N ASN A 73 -0.36 13.60 1.15
CA ASN A 73 -0.49 12.52 0.17
C ASN A 73 0.34 11.27 0.51
N ALA A 74 0.81 11.07 1.75
CA ALA A 74 1.64 9.91 2.11
C ALA A 74 0.95 8.56 1.78
N LEU A 75 -0.38 8.58 1.64
CA LEU A 75 -1.20 7.45 1.26
C LEU A 75 -1.87 7.71 -0.09
N GLU A 76 -1.16 7.51 -1.19
CA GLU A 76 -1.70 7.79 -2.53
C GLU A 76 -2.99 7.02 -2.83
N TRP A 77 -3.14 5.82 -2.26
CA TRP A 77 -4.26 4.90 -2.49
C TRP A 77 -5.44 5.09 -1.52
N VAL A 78 -5.33 5.97 -0.52
CA VAL A 78 -6.39 6.27 0.46
C VAL A 78 -6.70 7.75 0.51
N GLU A 79 -7.95 8.05 0.78
CA GLU A 79 -8.39 9.40 1.12
C GLU A 79 -9.19 9.38 2.41
N PHE A 80 -8.78 10.21 3.38
CA PHE A 80 -9.51 10.39 4.63
C PHE A 80 -10.42 11.62 4.57
N ARG A 81 -11.63 11.47 5.08
CA ARG A 81 -12.60 12.56 5.27
C ARG A 81 -13.19 12.47 6.66
N ILE A 82 -13.51 13.62 7.25
CA ILE A 82 -14.24 13.69 8.53
C ILE A 82 -15.55 14.43 8.24
N THR A 83 -16.69 13.77 8.48
CA THR A 83 -18.02 14.40 8.38
C THR A 83 -19.06 13.53 9.08
N ASP A 84 -20.07 14.17 9.66
CA ASP A 84 -21.25 13.48 10.20
C ASP A 84 -22.39 13.40 9.18
N LYS A 85 -22.28 14.15 8.08
CA LYS A 85 -23.32 14.28 7.07
C LYS A 85 -22.88 13.64 5.77
N LEU A 86 -23.03 12.32 5.71
CA LEU A 86 -22.60 11.53 4.56
C LEU A 86 -23.45 11.82 3.33
N SER A 87 -24.74 12.09 3.52
CA SER A 87 -25.65 12.47 2.44
C SER A 87 -25.25 13.79 1.78
N GLU A 88 -24.79 14.78 2.55
CA GLU A 88 -24.22 16.04 2.03
C GLU A 88 -22.90 15.78 1.31
N LEU A 89 -21.99 14.98 1.88
CA LEU A 89 -20.73 14.60 1.24
C LEU A 89 -20.98 13.96 -0.14
N CYS A 90 -21.98 13.08 -0.22
CA CYS A 90 -22.38 12.50 -1.49
C CYS A 90 -22.92 13.58 -2.46
N LYS A 91 -23.83 14.46 -2.03
CA LYS A 91 -24.52 15.43 -2.90
C LYS A 91 -23.64 16.58 -3.37
N GLU A 92 -22.81 17.15 -2.50
CA GLU A 92 -22.09 18.40 -2.75
C GLU A 92 -20.92 18.29 -3.73
N GLY A 93 -20.56 17.08 -4.17
CA GLY A 93 -19.49 16.88 -5.17
C GLY A 93 -18.09 17.25 -4.67
N ARG A 94 -17.94 17.59 -3.38
CA ARG A 94 -16.66 17.88 -2.69
C ARG A 94 -15.81 16.63 -2.41
N LEU A 95 -16.13 15.55 -3.12
CA LEU A 95 -15.36 14.31 -3.07
C LEU A 95 -13.98 14.50 -3.71
N GLY A 96 -13.81 15.45 -4.64
CA GLY A 96 -12.56 15.64 -5.38
C GLY A 96 -12.48 14.64 -6.54
N ASN A 97 -11.32 13.99 -6.73
CA ASN A 97 -11.16 12.85 -7.67
C ASN A 97 -10.84 11.51 -6.95
N PRO A 98 -11.68 11.04 -6.00
CA PRO A 98 -11.43 9.81 -5.26
C PRO A 98 -11.92 8.59 -6.03
N GLN A 99 -12.29 8.74 -7.32
CA GLN A 99 -12.88 7.69 -8.15
C GLN A 99 -12.01 6.45 -8.28
N ASN A 100 -10.79 6.47 -7.73
CA ASN A 100 -9.74 5.47 -7.87
C ASN A 100 -9.10 5.06 -6.52
N LYS A 101 -9.62 5.50 -5.38
CA LYS A 101 -9.02 5.31 -4.04
C LYS A 101 -9.98 4.64 -3.06
N LEU A 102 -9.43 4.12 -1.97
CA LEU A 102 -10.20 3.79 -0.77
C LEU A 102 -10.57 5.09 -0.05
N LEU A 103 -11.85 5.41 0.02
CA LEU A 103 -12.33 6.58 0.77
C LEU A 103 -12.72 6.13 2.17
N VAL A 104 -12.00 6.61 3.17
CA VAL A 104 -12.30 6.39 4.59
C VAL A 104 -12.96 7.65 5.16
N VAL A 105 -14.25 7.55 5.48
CA VAL A 105 -15.03 8.62 6.09
C VAL A 105 -15.15 8.36 7.59
N ILE A 106 -14.55 9.22 8.40
CA ILE A 106 -14.68 9.22 9.85
C ILE A 106 -15.93 10.03 10.22
N THR A 107 -16.83 9.42 10.97
CA THR A 107 -18.09 10.03 11.42
C THR A 107 -18.26 9.88 12.93
N PHE A 108 -18.87 10.88 13.56
CA PHE A 108 -19.35 10.80 14.95
C PHE A 108 -20.87 10.71 14.99
N ASN A 109 -21.52 10.56 13.84
CA ASN A 109 -22.97 10.43 13.76
C ASN A 109 -23.42 9.07 14.30
N ASP A 110 -24.44 9.08 15.15
CA ASP A 110 -25.08 7.88 15.69
C ASP A 110 -26.25 7.38 14.85
N ASP A 111 -26.72 8.17 13.88
CA ASP A 111 -27.82 7.79 12.98
C ASP A 111 -27.34 6.77 11.94
N GLU A 112 -27.60 5.49 12.21
CA GLU A 112 -27.28 4.39 11.31
C GLU A 112 -27.97 4.51 9.94
N HIS A 113 -29.14 5.15 9.87
CA HIS A 113 -29.84 5.36 8.60
C HIS A 113 -29.10 6.36 7.72
N GLU A 114 -28.60 7.47 8.30
CA GLU A 114 -27.76 8.44 7.59
C GLU A 114 -26.44 7.81 7.13
N ILE A 115 -25.86 6.90 7.92
CA ILE A 115 -24.66 6.15 7.53
C ILE A 115 -24.98 5.21 6.36
N GLU A 116 -26.05 4.41 6.46
CA GLU A 116 -26.42 3.43 5.44
C GLU A 116 -26.76 4.09 4.10
N GLU A 117 -27.65 5.08 4.10
CA GLU A 117 -28.04 5.80 2.89
C GLU A 117 -26.88 6.64 2.35
N GLY A 118 -26.05 7.19 3.23
CA GLY A 118 -24.81 7.86 2.88
C GLY A 118 -23.85 6.96 2.11
N ILE A 119 -23.59 5.73 2.59
CA ILE A 119 -22.74 4.75 1.94
C ILE A 119 -23.30 4.35 0.57
N LYS A 120 -24.58 4.00 0.50
CA LYS A 120 -25.26 3.65 -0.77
C LYS A 120 -25.16 4.78 -1.79
N CYS A 121 -25.26 6.03 -1.34
CA CYS A 121 -25.08 7.19 -2.20
C CYS A 121 -23.62 7.30 -2.68
N LEU A 122 -22.64 7.15 -1.77
CA LEU A 122 -21.22 7.29 -2.07
C LEU A 122 -20.69 6.23 -3.05
N THR A 123 -21.21 5.00 -3.02
CA THR A 123 -20.80 3.93 -3.96
C THR A 123 -21.13 4.24 -5.42
N SER A 124 -22.03 5.18 -5.68
CA SER A 124 -22.27 5.69 -7.04
C SER A 124 -21.15 6.62 -7.56
N LYS A 125 -20.28 7.11 -6.67
CA LYS A 125 -19.25 8.13 -6.97
C LYS A 125 -17.82 7.67 -6.69
N VAL A 126 -17.64 6.70 -5.80
CA VAL A 126 -16.35 6.22 -5.32
C VAL A 126 -16.35 4.70 -5.35
N ILE A 127 -15.23 4.09 -5.73
CA ILE A 127 -15.14 2.63 -5.87
C ILE A 127 -15.38 1.93 -4.53
N MET A 128 -14.77 2.44 -3.46
CA MET A 128 -14.85 1.81 -2.15
C MET A 128 -14.94 2.88 -1.06
N PRO A 129 -16.15 3.35 -0.72
CA PRO A 129 -16.38 4.13 0.48
C PRO A 129 -16.47 3.21 1.69
N VAL A 130 -15.75 3.58 2.73
CA VAL A 130 -15.80 2.95 4.05
C VAL A 130 -16.08 4.03 5.07
N VAL A 131 -17.02 3.77 5.96
CA VAL A 131 -17.38 4.70 7.04
C VAL A 131 -16.93 4.12 8.35
N VAL A 132 -16.27 4.94 9.15
CA VAL A 132 -15.71 4.57 10.43
C VAL A 132 -16.43 5.41 11.47
N LYS A 133 -17.23 4.76 12.30
CA LYS A 133 -17.90 5.43 13.40
C LYS A 133 -16.92 5.58 14.57
N PHE A 134 -16.69 6.82 15.00
CA PHE A 134 -15.90 7.11 16.17
C PHE A 134 -16.78 7.11 17.42
N ASN A 135 -16.42 6.28 18.38
CA ASN A 135 -17.12 6.20 19.67
C ASN A 135 -16.37 7.06 20.69
N LEU A 136 -16.84 8.28 20.90
CA LEU A 136 -16.22 9.23 21.82
C LEU A 136 -16.76 9.03 23.26
N SER A 137 -16.12 8.16 24.03
CA SER A 137 -16.35 8.09 25.48
C SER A 137 -15.63 9.23 26.20
N ASN A 138 -16.07 9.56 27.42
CA ASN A 138 -15.39 10.55 28.26
C ASN A 138 -13.92 10.17 28.52
N ASP A 139 -13.64 8.88 28.75
CA ASP A 139 -12.27 8.41 28.99
C ASP A 139 -11.41 8.55 27.73
N ALA A 140 -11.95 8.21 26.56
CA ALA A 140 -11.25 8.36 25.29
C ALA A 140 -10.98 9.84 24.95
N TYR A 141 -11.96 10.71 25.22
CA TYR A 141 -11.82 12.15 25.07
C TYR A 141 -10.74 12.72 26.01
N ASN A 142 -10.80 12.40 27.30
CA ASN A 142 -9.84 12.88 28.28
C ASN A 142 -8.41 12.44 27.93
N LEU A 143 -8.25 11.18 27.49
CA LEU A 143 -6.97 10.66 27.02
C LEU A 143 -6.48 11.42 25.78
N PHE A 144 -7.35 11.62 24.78
CA PHE A 144 -7.01 12.36 23.57
C PHE A 144 -6.58 13.80 23.89
N VAL A 145 -7.35 14.50 24.73
CA VAL A 145 -7.09 15.88 25.12
C VAL A 145 -5.80 16.03 25.92
N ASP A 146 -5.53 15.16 26.89
CA ASP A 146 -4.30 15.22 27.68
C ASP A 146 -3.08 15.13 26.76
N TYR A 147 -3.08 14.17 25.84
CA TYR A 147 -1.91 13.90 25.00
C TYR A 147 -1.77 14.82 23.80
N ILE A 148 -2.87 15.36 23.23
CA ILE A 148 -2.75 16.44 22.25
C ILE A 148 -2.28 17.75 22.91
N SER A 149 -2.66 18.00 24.17
CA SER A 149 -2.21 19.18 24.93
C SER A 149 -0.72 19.09 25.26
N ARG A 150 -0.23 17.92 25.69
CA ARG A 150 1.21 17.64 25.86
C ARG A 150 2.00 17.87 24.58
N TYR A 151 1.46 17.40 23.45
CA TYR A 151 2.07 17.64 22.16
C TYR A 151 2.18 19.14 21.82
N LYS A 152 1.07 19.90 21.94
CA LYS A 152 1.08 21.35 21.67
C LYS A 152 2.02 22.09 22.62
N ALA A 153 2.02 21.72 23.90
CA ALA A 153 2.90 22.30 24.91
C ALA A 153 4.39 22.10 24.58
N LEU A 154 4.79 20.99 23.96
CA LEU A 154 6.17 20.78 23.50
C LEU A 154 6.58 21.75 22.38
N LEU A 155 5.66 22.05 21.46
CA LEU A 155 5.88 23.03 20.40
C LEU A 155 5.94 24.45 20.97
N ASP A 156 5.03 24.78 21.89
CA ASP A 156 4.97 26.08 22.56
C ASP A 156 6.22 26.32 23.41
N LEU A 157 6.70 25.30 24.13
CA LEU A 157 7.92 25.35 24.92
C LEU A 157 9.13 25.74 24.06
N LYS A 158 9.24 25.19 22.85
CA LYS A 158 10.32 25.57 21.93
C LYS A 158 10.24 27.01 21.45
N ALA A 159 9.01 27.50 21.26
CA ALA A 159 8.77 28.87 20.83
C ALA A 159 9.08 29.87 21.95
N LEU A 160 8.76 29.52 23.20
CA LEU A 160 9.06 30.34 24.38
C LEU A 160 10.55 30.39 24.70
N LEU A 161 11.27 29.29 24.52
CA LEU A 161 12.71 29.23 24.74
C LEU A 161 13.51 29.86 23.58
N ASP A 162 12.98 30.84 22.85
CA ASP A 162 13.69 31.41 21.69
C ASP A 162 15.08 31.97 22.04
N GLU A 163 15.91 32.23 21.03
CA GLU A 163 17.29 32.68 21.25
C GLU A 163 17.35 33.99 22.05
N LYS A 164 16.37 34.88 21.87
CA LYS A 164 16.31 36.14 22.60
C LYS A 164 16.05 35.90 24.08
N TYR A 165 15.05 35.07 24.41
CA TYR A 165 14.71 34.67 25.76
C TYR A 165 15.88 33.95 26.43
N LEU A 166 16.51 32.98 25.76
CA LEU A 166 17.67 32.27 26.29
C LEU A 166 18.83 33.19 26.61
N ARG A 167 19.09 34.19 25.76
CA ARG A 167 20.10 35.22 26.04
C ARG A 167 19.70 36.10 27.22
N GLU A 168 18.45 36.56 27.28
CA GLU A 168 17.96 37.37 28.41
C GLU A 168 18.10 36.63 29.74
N VAL A 169 17.69 35.36 29.79
CA VAL A 169 17.79 34.50 30.97
C VAL A 169 19.25 34.18 31.29
N GLY A 170 20.08 33.85 30.30
CA GLY A 170 21.50 33.58 30.49
C GLY A 170 22.23 34.78 31.11
N ARG A 171 21.93 36.00 30.63
CA ARG A 171 22.49 37.25 31.19
C ARG A 171 22.05 37.49 32.62
N ASP A 172 20.75 37.35 32.90
CA ASP A 172 20.19 37.56 34.23
C ASP A 172 20.80 36.57 35.25
N LEU A 173 20.99 35.31 34.87
CA LEU A 173 21.64 34.30 35.71
C LEU A 173 23.12 34.63 36.00
N VAL A 174 23.90 35.01 34.97
CA VAL A 174 25.31 35.43 35.16
C VAL A 174 25.41 36.66 36.06
N GLN A 175 24.54 37.66 35.87
CA GLN A 175 24.49 38.86 36.70
C GLN A 175 24.14 38.55 38.15
N ARG A 176 23.15 37.69 38.40
CA ARG A 176 22.74 37.28 39.76
C ARG A 176 23.80 36.45 40.48
N ALA A 177 24.62 35.72 39.74
CA ALA A 177 25.76 34.99 40.29
C ALA A 177 26.95 35.89 40.69
N GLY A 178 26.87 37.21 40.46
CA GLY A 178 27.92 38.15 40.84
C GLY A 178 29.18 38.08 39.96
N ALA A 179 29.12 37.34 38.85
CA ALA A 179 30.20 37.30 37.87
C ALA A 179 30.20 38.61 37.05
N GLN A 180 31.38 39.23 36.86
CA GLN A 180 31.52 40.25 35.82
C GLN A 180 31.19 39.60 34.47
N TYR A 181 30.47 40.31 33.61
CA TYR A 181 29.88 39.79 32.36
C TYR A 181 30.85 38.88 31.57
N GLU A 182 30.74 37.57 31.77
CA GLU A 182 31.52 36.54 31.09
C GLU A 182 30.65 35.91 30.00
N ARG A 183 30.85 36.35 28.74
CA ARG A 183 30.12 35.80 27.57
C ARG A 183 30.25 34.29 27.46
N GLU A 184 31.38 33.72 27.89
CA GLU A 184 31.60 32.28 27.86
C GLU A 184 30.71 31.55 28.88
N LEU A 185 30.47 32.14 30.06
CA LEU A 185 29.57 31.59 31.08
C LEU A 185 28.10 31.72 30.65
N GLU A 186 27.70 32.86 30.06
CA GLU A 186 26.37 33.06 29.46
C GLU A 186 26.09 31.98 28.41
N GLN A 187 27.04 31.72 27.50
CA GLN A 187 26.85 30.73 26.44
C GLN A 187 26.75 29.31 26.98
N ARG A 188 27.57 28.94 27.97
CA ARG A 188 27.50 27.61 28.62
C ARG A 188 26.13 27.35 29.26
N LEU A 189 25.55 28.35 29.91
CA LEU A 189 24.20 28.25 30.48
C LEU A 189 23.14 28.04 29.41
N ILE A 190 23.21 28.81 28.32
CA ILE A 190 22.29 28.66 27.19
C ILE A 190 22.38 27.24 26.62
N ASP A 191 23.59 26.72 26.42
CA ASP A 191 23.80 25.38 25.86
C ASP A 191 23.26 24.27 26.78
N GLU A 192 23.35 24.46 28.10
CA GLU A 192 22.79 23.51 29.07
C GLU A 192 21.26 23.54 29.11
N ILE A 193 20.66 24.73 29.05
CA ILE A 193 19.20 24.90 28.90
C ILE A 193 18.70 24.22 27.63
N LYS A 194 19.40 24.42 26.52
CA LYS A 194 19.08 23.79 25.23
C LYS A 194 19.11 22.27 25.34
N LYS A 195 20.13 21.72 26.00
CA LYS A 195 20.27 20.28 26.26
C LYS A 195 19.15 19.75 27.14
N ASP A 196 18.80 20.44 28.22
CA ASP A 196 17.68 20.07 29.10
C ASP A 196 16.35 20.04 28.35
N TYR A 197 16.09 21.05 27.52
CA TYR A 197 14.91 21.06 26.64
C TYR A 197 14.90 19.84 25.71
N VAL A 198 16.02 19.52 25.03
CA VAL A 198 16.09 18.37 24.12
C VAL A 198 15.79 17.06 24.87
N ASN A 199 16.30 16.91 26.08
CA ASN A 199 16.01 15.73 26.91
C ASN A 199 14.52 15.65 27.29
N VAL A 200 13.94 16.75 27.78
CA VAL A 200 12.51 16.84 28.14
C VAL A 200 11.63 16.56 26.93
N ALA A 201 11.97 17.12 25.76
CA ALA A 201 11.24 16.90 24.52
C ALA A 201 11.28 15.42 24.10
N ASN A 202 12.44 14.77 24.19
CA ASN A 202 12.58 13.36 23.86
C ASN A 202 11.77 12.43 24.78
N ASP A 203 11.83 12.66 26.09
CA ASP A 203 11.12 11.86 27.08
C ASP A 203 9.60 12.00 26.93
N GLU A 204 9.13 13.23 26.79
CA GLU A 204 7.70 13.51 26.70
C GLU A 204 7.14 13.11 25.33
N MET A 205 7.84 13.37 24.24
CA MET A 205 7.32 13.13 22.88
C MET A 205 6.96 11.67 22.66
N LYS A 206 7.82 10.73 23.10
CA LYS A 206 7.56 9.29 22.95
C LYS A 206 6.26 8.90 23.65
N THR A 207 6.07 9.40 24.86
CA THR A 207 4.88 9.16 25.67
C THR A 207 3.66 9.81 25.03
N ALA A 208 3.74 11.09 24.70
CA ALA A 208 2.64 11.87 24.16
C ALA A 208 2.14 11.32 22.84
N LEU A 209 3.03 11.00 21.89
CA LEU A 209 2.62 10.44 20.61
C LEU A 209 2.06 9.03 20.78
N SER A 210 2.71 8.14 21.53
CA SER A 210 2.21 6.78 21.73
C SER A 210 0.79 6.78 22.33
N GLN A 211 0.56 7.62 23.34
CA GLN A 211 -0.73 7.67 24.01
C GLN A 211 -1.79 8.46 23.24
N LEU A 212 -1.42 9.51 22.49
CA LEU A 212 -2.33 10.19 21.56
C LEU A 212 -2.85 9.21 20.52
N MET A 213 -1.97 8.42 19.93
CA MET A 213 -2.32 7.42 18.92
C MET A 213 -3.18 6.30 19.52
N ARG A 214 -2.90 5.89 20.75
CA ARG A 214 -3.78 5.00 21.52
C ARG A 214 -5.16 5.61 21.76
N GLY A 215 -5.24 6.89 22.10
CA GLY A 215 -6.52 7.61 22.25
C GLY A 215 -7.33 7.58 20.96
N ILE A 216 -6.70 7.88 19.83
CA ILE A 216 -7.34 7.76 18.51
C ILE A 216 -7.81 6.33 18.28
N ALA A 217 -6.97 5.33 18.56
CA ALA A 217 -7.30 3.93 18.34
C ALA A 217 -8.48 3.44 19.20
N ILE A 218 -8.59 3.91 20.44
CA ILE A 218 -9.72 3.59 21.34
C ILE A 218 -11.03 4.20 20.83
N MET A 219 -10.96 5.36 20.17
CA MET A 219 -12.14 5.99 19.58
C MET A 219 -12.61 5.26 18.31
N LEU A 220 -11.83 4.37 17.72
CA LEU A 220 -12.23 3.61 16.53
C LEU A 220 -13.32 2.59 16.90
N GLY A 221 -14.55 2.89 16.48
CA GLY A 221 -15.71 2.03 16.63
C GLY A 221 -15.92 1.13 15.42
N ASP A 222 -17.19 0.97 15.06
CA ASP A 222 -17.60 0.08 13.99
C ASP A 222 -17.31 0.66 12.61
N ILE A 223 -16.97 -0.23 11.69
CA ILE A 223 -16.79 0.08 10.28
C ILE A 223 -18.03 -0.35 9.52
N TYR A 224 -18.53 0.54 8.68
CA TYR A 224 -19.64 0.31 7.77
C TYR A 224 -19.14 0.36 6.32
N TYR A 225 -19.49 -0.64 5.53
CA TYR A 225 -19.08 -0.75 4.12
C TYR A 225 -20.16 -1.37 3.26
N TYR A 226 -20.14 -1.10 1.96
CA TYR A 226 -21.11 -1.67 1.03
C TYR A 226 -20.63 -3.02 0.52
N ASP A 227 -21.42 -4.06 0.76
CA ASP A 227 -21.22 -5.36 0.15
C ASP A 227 -21.91 -5.42 -1.20
N HIS A 228 -21.13 -5.34 -2.29
CA HIS A 228 -21.70 -5.38 -3.64
C HIS A 228 -22.23 -6.75 -4.05
N VAL A 229 -21.89 -7.83 -3.33
CA VAL A 229 -22.44 -9.18 -3.61
C VAL A 229 -23.89 -9.24 -3.16
N ASN A 230 -24.17 -8.76 -1.95
CA ASN A 230 -25.51 -8.80 -1.37
C ASN A 230 -26.31 -7.50 -1.59
N GLY A 231 -25.66 -6.43 -2.04
CA GLY A 231 -26.29 -5.12 -2.25
C GLY A 231 -26.69 -4.42 -0.95
N THR A 232 -26.00 -4.72 0.15
CA THR A 232 -26.35 -4.25 1.51
C THR A 232 -25.15 -3.62 2.20
N VAL A 233 -25.39 -2.69 3.12
CA VAL A 233 -24.33 -2.19 4.01
C VAL A 233 -24.09 -3.22 5.12
N LYS A 234 -22.82 -3.55 5.35
CA LYS A 234 -22.36 -4.44 6.42
C LYS A 234 -21.57 -3.66 7.45
N THR A 235 -21.61 -4.15 8.67
CA THR A 235 -20.89 -3.59 9.81
C THR A 235 -19.84 -4.56 10.31
N TYR A 236 -18.67 -4.06 10.69
CA TYR A 236 -17.59 -4.82 11.28
C TYR A 236 -17.01 -4.10 12.49
N ASN A 237 -16.92 -4.79 13.62
CA ASN A 237 -16.32 -4.24 14.82
C ASN A 237 -14.80 -4.32 14.75
N MET A 238 -14.16 -3.17 14.61
CA MET A 238 -12.72 -3.10 14.38
C MET A 238 -11.88 -3.02 15.67
N THR A 239 -12.54 -2.84 16.82
CA THR A 239 -11.90 -2.69 18.14
C THR A 239 -11.03 -3.91 18.51
N ASN A 240 -11.35 -5.09 17.99
CA ASN A 240 -10.61 -6.34 18.28
C ASN A 240 -9.30 -6.53 17.48
N GLN A 241 -9.02 -5.73 16.44
CA GLN A 241 -7.85 -5.94 15.58
C GLN A 241 -6.64 -5.06 15.93
N TYR A 242 -6.85 -3.89 16.55
CA TYR A 242 -5.76 -2.98 16.89
C TYR A 242 -5.19 -3.30 18.26
N THR A 243 -4.34 -4.33 18.33
CA THR A 243 -3.40 -4.44 19.45
C THR A 243 -2.28 -3.42 19.23
N ILE A 244 -2.22 -2.43 20.11
CA ILE A 244 -1.26 -1.30 20.14
C ILE A 244 0.15 -1.79 20.51
N LYS A 245 0.61 -2.92 19.95
CA LYS A 245 1.85 -3.59 20.34
C LYS A 245 3.09 -3.07 19.63
N SER A 246 2.96 -2.20 18.62
CA SER A 246 4.12 -1.79 17.80
C SER A 246 4.18 -0.32 17.41
N MET A 247 3.59 0.58 18.20
CA MET A 247 3.84 2.02 18.04
C MET A 247 4.93 2.49 19.00
N GLU A 248 6.09 1.83 18.96
CA GLU A 248 7.32 2.45 19.47
C GLU A 248 7.65 3.60 18.55
N VAL A 249 7.15 4.78 18.91
CA VAL A 249 7.48 6.01 18.20
C VAL A 249 8.98 6.26 18.41
N ARG A 250 9.77 6.02 17.36
CA ARG A 250 11.19 6.42 17.29
C ARG A 250 11.29 7.94 17.07
N ALA A 251 10.66 8.70 17.94
CA ALA A 251 10.82 10.14 18.02
C ALA A 251 12.18 10.43 18.68
N MET A 252 12.97 11.27 18.01
CA MET A 252 14.23 11.74 18.56
C MET A 252 14.50 13.17 18.08
N VAL A 253 14.47 14.10 19.04
CA VAL A 253 15.00 15.44 18.94
C VAL A 253 16.51 15.37 19.18
N ARG A 254 17.31 15.79 18.21
CA ARG A 254 18.77 15.72 18.23
C ARG A 254 19.40 17.05 18.62
N SER A 255 18.78 18.15 18.23
CA SER A 255 19.30 19.49 18.52
C SER A 255 18.18 20.42 18.92
N TYR A 256 18.52 21.43 19.72
CA TYR A 256 17.58 22.45 20.12
C TYR A 256 17.11 23.27 18.92
N GLU A 257 18.05 23.65 18.05
CA GLU A 257 17.81 24.52 16.89
C GLU A 257 16.80 23.93 15.92
N GLN A 258 16.85 22.62 15.68
CA GLN A 258 15.95 21.90 14.77
C GLN A 258 14.78 21.25 15.51
N ALA A 259 14.65 21.45 16.82
CA ALA A 259 13.70 20.68 17.60
C ALA A 259 12.26 20.86 17.15
N LYS A 260 11.86 22.07 16.74
CA LYS A 260 10.49 22.28 16.28
C LYS A 260 10.20 21.46 15.02
N GLU A 261 11.11 21.49 14.06
CA GLU A 261 11.00 20.74 12.81
C GLU A 261 11.10 19.23 13.05
N GLU A 262 12.02 18.77 13.90
CA GLU A 262 12.18 17.35 14.26
C GLU A 262 10.98 16.82 15.06
N LEU A 263 10.42 17.66 15.93
CA LEU A 263 9.13 17.37 16.57
C LEU A 263 8.08 17.21 15.47
N ASP A 264 7.78 18.26 14.68
CA ASP A 264 6.75 18.25 13.63
C ASP A 264 6.87 17.07 12.65
N GLN A 265 8.09 16.71 12.25
CA GLN A 265 8.37 15.57 11.38
C GLN A 265 8.07 14.23 12.06
N SER A 266 8.36 14.11 13.36
CA SER A 266 8.08 12.90 14.13
C SER A 266 6.56 12.70 14.34
N ILE A 267 5.76 13.77 14.48
CA ILE A 267 4.28 13.64 14.47
C ILE A 267 3.79 13.21 13.12
N THR A 268 4.26 13.86 12.06
CA THR A 268 3.83 13.55 10.69
C THR A 268 4.12 12.09 10.35
N SER A 269 5.31 11.60 10.72
CA SER A 269 5.71 10.21 10.50
C SER A 269 4.92 9.23 11.39
N GLY A 270 4.77 9.54 12.68
CA GLY A 270 4.07 8.67 13.63
C GLY A 270 2.58 8.54 13.35
N SER A 271 1.93 9.67 13.03
CA SER A 271 0.53 9.70 12.59
C SER A 271 0.36 9.05 11.21
N GLY A 272 1.26 9.31 10.27
CA GLY A 272 1.27 8.65 8.96
C GLY A 272 1.32 7.12 9.07
N TYR A 273 2.15 6.59 9.96
CA TYR A 273 2.19 5.15 10.25
C TYR A 273 0.87 4.63 10.83
N LEU A 274 0.26 5.34 11.80
CA LEU A 274 -1.04 4.95 12.36
C LEU A 274 -2.11 4.87 11.28
N PHE A 275 -2.27 5.95 10.51
CA PHE A 275 -3.32 6.04 9.49
C PHE A 275 -3.07 5.10 8.31
N MET A 276 -1.80 4.80 7.98
CA MET A 276 -1.44 3.71 7.07
C MET A 276 -1.94 2.38 7.64
N SER A 277 -1.49 1.97 8.83
CA SER A 277 -1.92 0.72 9.45
C SER A 277 -3.43 0.64 9.64
N TYR A 278 -4.07 1.79 9.90
CA TYR A 278 -5.52 1.97 9.95
C TYR A 278 -6.18 1.59 8.62
N ALA A 279 -5.75 2.25 7.55
CA ALA A 279 -6.22 2.00 6.20
C ALA A 279 -5.99 0.55 5.77
N GLU A 280 -4.84 -0.03 6.10
CA GLU A 280 -4.50 -1.40 5.72
C GLU A 280 -5.40 -2.44 6.39
N ALA A 281 -5.72 -2.33 7.69
CA ALA A 281 -6.66 -3.28 8.29
C ALA A 281 -8.09 -3.02 7.83
N THR A 282 -8.47 -1.75 7.64
CA THR A 282 -9.77 -1.40 7.03
C THR A 282 -9.93 -2.08 5.67
N ALA A 283 -8.93 -1.96 4.79
CA ALA A 283 -8.87 -2.61 3.48
C ALA A 283 -8.95 -4.15 3.53
N LYS A 284 -8.40 -4.77 4.58
CA LYS A 284 -8.51 -6.23 4.79
C LYS A 284 -9.93 -6.63 5.18
N VAL A 285 -10.63 -5.80 5.95
CA VAL A 285 -11.97 -6.08 6.50
C VAL A 285 -13.08 -5.90 5.46
N VAL A 286 -13.10 -4.78 4.73
CA VAL A 286 -14.29 -4.32 3.99
C VAL A 286 -14.47 -4.90 2.59
N GLY A 287 -13.67 -5.89 2.19
CA GLY A 287 -13.87 -6.51 0.88
C GLY A 287 -12.74 -7.39 0.37
N TYR A 288 -12.11 -8.21 1.24
CA TYR A 288 -11.18 -9.28 0.84
C TYR A 288 -9.95 -8.81 0.04
N GLU A 289 -9.26 -7.83 0.64
CA GLU A 289 -8.08 -7.09 0.20
C GLU A 289 -8.39 -6.14 -0.96
N PHE A 290 -8.69 -4.87 -0.63
CA PHE A 290 -8.45 -3.79 -1.58
C PHE A 290 -6.99 -3.88 -2.07
N LYS A 291 -6.77 -3.98 -3.38
CA LYS A 291 -5.48 -4.26 -3.98
C LYS A 291 -4.76 -2.96 -4.30
N TYR A 292 -3.90 -2.56 -3.38
CA TYR A 292 -3.00 -1.42 -3.55
C TYR A 292 -1.53 -1.85 -3.73
N ASN A 293 -1.23 -3.14 -3.57
CA ASN A 293 0.13 -3.67 -3.64
C ASN A 293 0.42 -4.34 -4.99
N ASP A 294 1.27 -3.70 -5.78
CA ASP A 294 1.78 -4.18 -7.06
C ASP A 294 2.44 -5.57 -7.01
N ALA A 295 3.07 -5.92 -5.88
CA ALA A 295 3.78 -7.20 -5.74
C ALA A 295 2.84 -8.42 -5.85
N LEU A 296 1.54 -8.22 -5.65
CA LEU A 296 0.53 -9.27 -5.68
C LEU A 296 -0.20 -9.36 -7.02
N VAL A 297 0.07 -8.46 -7.97
CA VAL A 297 -0.63 -8.40 -9.27
C VAL A 297 -0.61 -9.75 -10.00
N MET A 298 0.54 -10.39 -10.12
CA MET A 298 0.65 -11.68 -10.83
C MET A 298 -0.12 -12.81 -10.15
N MET A 299 -0.30 -12.75 -8.83
CA MET A 299 -1.13 -13.72 -8.11
C MET A 299 -2.59 -13.60 -8.55
N TYR A 300 -3.12 -12.37 -8.67
CA TYR A 300 -4.48 -12.13 -9.13
C TYR A 300 -4.67 -12.44 -10.61
N VAL A 301 -3.69 -12.09 -11.44
CA VAL A 301 -3.67 -12.49 -12.86
C VAL A 301 -3.81 -14.00 -12.97
N ASN A 302 -2.93 -14.75 -12.29
CA ASN A 302 -2.96 -16.21 -12.34
C ASN A 302 -4.30 -16.81 -11.89
N GLU A 303 -4.95 -16.22 -10.90
CA GLU A 303 -6.25 -16.67 -10.44
C GLU A 303 -7.35 -16.42 -11.47
N VAL A 304 -7.39 -15.23 -12.07
CA VAL A 304 -8.36 -14.89 -13.12
C VAL A 304 -8.19 -15.77 -14.35
N THR A 305 -6.96 -16.01 -14.79
CA THR A 305 -6.68 -16.82 -15.98
C THR A 305 -7.16 -18.28 -15.83
N LYS A 306 -7.36 -18.80 -14.62
CA LYS A 306 -7.96 -20.14 -14.40
C LYS A 306 -9.44 -20.22 -14.79
N HIS A 307 -10.11 -19.08 -14.95
CA HIS A 307 -11.52 -18.98 -15.29
C HIS A 307 -11.76 -18.57 -16.75
N VAL A 308 -10.67 -18.38 -17.52
CA VAL A 308 -10.73 -18.10 -18.95
C VAL A 308 -10.63 -19.42 -19.69
N ASP A 309 -11.78 -20.00 -20.05
CA ASP A 309 -11.89 -21.34 -20.63
C ASP A 309 -12.59 -21.36 -21.99
N GLU A 310 -12.47 -22.47 -22.71
CA GLU A 310 -13.11 -22.67 -24.02
C GLU A 310 -14.64 -22.56 -23.92
N GLY A 311 -15.22 -21.73 -24.79
CA GLY A 311 -16.67 -21.65 -24.97
C GLY A 311 -17.44 -20.83 -23.94
N ASN A 312 -16.75 -20.08 -23.08
CA ASN A 312 -17.32 -19.05 -22.20
C ASN A 312 -16.58 -17.72 -22.41
N GLU A 313 -17.32 -16.62 -22.48
CA GLU A 313 -16.75 -15.28 -22.51
C GLU A 313 -16.48 -14.81 -21.08
N TYR A 314 -15.22 -14.43 -20.79
CA TYR A 314 -14.86 -13.80 -19.53
C TYR A 314 -14.69 -12.29 -19.73
N GLN A 315 -15.36 -11.49 -18.91
CA GLN A 315 -15.37 -10.03 -19.05
C GLN A 315 -14.72 -9.34 -17.85
N VAL A 316 -13.89 -8.34 -18.14
CA VAL A 316 -13.23 -7.51 -17.14
C VAL A 316 -13.49 -6.02 -17.44
N PRO A 317 -14.03 -5.24 -16.49
CA PRO A 317 -14.25 -3.80 -16.69
C PRO A 317 -12.96 -3.02 -16.96
N LYS A 318 -12.97 -1.98 -17.79
CA LYS A 318 -11.81 -1.12 -18.05
C LYS A 318 -11.79 0.12 -17.17
N ASP A 319 -12.97 0.68 -16.94
CA ASP A 319 -13.22 1.94 -16.26
C ASP A 319 -13.35 1.76 -14.74
N ARG A 320 -13.88 0.61 -14.30
CA ARG A 320 -14.02 0.26 -12.89
C ARG A 320 -12.91 -0.68 -12.45
N PRO A 321 -12.04 -0.30 -11.49
CA PRO A 321 -10.95 -1.14 -11.03
C PRO A 321 -11.44 -2.25 -10.09
N MET A 322 -12.15 -3.20 -10.69
CA MET A 322 -12.90 -4.22 -9.99
C MET A 322 -13.07 -5.47 -10.87
N VAL A 323 -12.85 -6.65 -10.30
CA VAL A 323 -12.94 -7.95 -10.99
C VAL A 323 -13.72 -8.94 -10.14
N PHE A 324 -14.48 -9.82 -10.79
CA PHE A 324 -15.10 -10.97 -10.13
C PHE A 324 -14.38 -12.27 -10.50
N ILE A 325 -13.94 -13.02 -9.49
CA ILE A 325 -13.38 -14.36 -9.64
C ILE A 325 -14.35 -15.32 -8.95
N GLY A 326 -15.10 -16.08 -9.74
CA GLY A 326 -16.26 -16.84 -9.23
C GLY A 326 -17.26 -15.90 -8.54
N ASN A 327 -17.57 -16.18 -7.27
CA ASN A 327 -18.47 -15.34 -6.45
C ASN A 327 -17.73 -14.27 -5.63
N GLN A 328 -16.41 -14.12 -5.80
CA GLN A 328 -15.60 -13.19 -5.03
C GLN A 328 -15.25 -11.95 -5.84
N GLN A 329 -15.47 -10.78 -5.24
CA GLN A 329 -15.14 -9.49 -5.83
C GLN A 329 -13.78 -9.02 -5.32
N PHE A 330 -12.97 -8.49 -6.24
CA PHE A 330 -11.69 -7.87 -5.95
C PHE A 330 -11.70 -6.43 -6.44
N ILE A 331 -11.23 -5.51 -5.62
CA ILE A 331 -11.27 -4.07 -5.88
C ILE A 331 -9.85 -3.52 -5.78
N PHE A 332 -9.46 -2.66 -6.70
CA PHE A 332 -8.09 -2.25 -6.89
C PHE A 332 -7.91 -0.74 -6.78
N TYR A 333 -6.75 -0.33 -6.27
CA TYR A 333 -6.23 1.00 -6.54
C TYR A 333 -5.94 1.11 -8.04
N ARG A 334 -6.33 2.21 -8.68
CA ARG A 334 -6.35 2.31 -10.15
C ARG A 334 -5.01 1.99 -10.83
N PRO A 335 -3.85 2.52 -10.40
CA PRO A 335 -2.56 2.15 -10.99
C PRO A 335 -2.26 0.64 -10.94
N VAL A 336 -2.65 -0.02 -9.84
CA VAL A 336 -2.49 -1.48 -9.70
C VAL A 336 -3.42 -2.21 -10.66
N TYR A 337 -4.63 -1.69 -10.84
CA TYR A 337 -5.59 -2.24 -11.79
C TYR A 337 -5.12 -2.14 -13.23
N ASP A 338 -4.61 -0.99 -13.64
CA ASP A 338 -4.10 -0.78 -15.00
C ASP A 338 -2.95 -1.73 -15.30
N ARG A 339 -2.07 -1.96 -14.31
CA ARG A 339 -1.02 -2.99 -14.39
C ARG A 339 -1.60 -4.39 -14.48
N PHE A 340 -2.55 -4.74 -13.61
CA PHE A 340 -3.25 -6.02 -13.64
C PHE A 340 -3.90 -6.30 -15.01
N LEU A 341 -4.57 -5.32 -15.62
CA LEU A 341 -5.18 -5.48 -16.95
C LEU A 341 -4.14 -5.79 -18.02
N ASN A 342 -2.99 -5.09 -18.01
CA ASN A 342 -1.92 -5.31 -18.98
C ASN A 342 -1.31 -6.71 -18.83
N GLU A 343 -1.05 -7.12 -17.58
CA GLU A 343 -0.48 -8.44 -17.27
C GLU A 343 -1.46 -9.57 -17.58
N LEU A 344 -2.76 -9.38 -17.31
CA LEU A 344 -3.79 -10.35 -17.63
C LEU A 344 -3.88 -10.62 -19.14
N LYS A 345 -3.90 -9.56 -19.96
CA LYS A 345 -3.92 -9.71 -21.43
C LYS A 345 -2.72 -10.51 -21.92
N ARG A 346 -1.53 -10.21 -21.40
CA ARG A 346 -0.29 -10.91 -21.76
C ARG A 346 -0.38 -12.40 -21.40
N GLU A 347 -0.72 -12.70 -20.15
CA GLU A 347 -0.78 -14.09 -19.65
C GLU A 347 -1.82 -14.93 -20.40
N VAL A 348 -3.02 -14.39 -20.65
CA VAL A 348 -4.07 -15.11 -21.40
C VAL A 348 -3.60 -15.36 -22.85
N GLN A 349 -2.97 -14.37 -23.50
CA GLN A 349 -2.42 -14.53 -24.84
C GLN A 349 -1.32 -15.59 -24.88
N GLU A 350 -0.43 -15.62 -23.89
CA GLU A 350 0.65 -16.62 -23.80
C GLU A 350 0.11 -18.05 -23.59
N ARG A 351 -0.97 -18.22 -22.82
CA ARG A 351 -1.57 -19.55 -22.57
C ARG A 351 -2.36 -20.11 -23.76
N HIS A 352 -3.15 -19.26 -24.42
CA HIS A 352 -4.11 -19.72 -25.43
C HIS A 352 -3.66 -19.44 -26.88
N GLY A 353 -2.64 -18.60 -27.09
CA GLY A 353 -2.10 -18.28 -28.40
C GLY A 353 -3.16 -17.73 -29.37
N ASP A 354 -3.21 -18.26 -30.59
CA ASP A 354 -4.16 -17.80 -31.63
C ASP A 354 -5.62 -18.24 -31.38
N LYS A 355 -5.86 -19.03 -30.31
CA LYS A 355 -7.21 -19.51 -29.96
C LYS A 355 -8.00 -18.52 -29.11
N ILE A 356 -7.35 -17.55 -28.48
CA ILE A 356 -8.03 -16.50 -27.73
C ILE A 356 -8.34 -15.31 -28.64
N GLU A 357 -9.58 -14.85 -28.59
CA GLU A 357 -9.99 -13.54 -29.07
C GLU A 357 -10.07 -12.57 -27.88
N ILE A 358 -9.27 -11.50 -27.93
CA ILE A 358 -9.30 -10.42 -26.94
C ILE A 358 -9.97 -9.21 -27.59
N ILE A 359 -11.19 -8.90 -27.16
CA ILE A 359 -11.97 -7.77 -27.69
C ILE A 359 -11.93 -6.65 -26.68
N GLU A 360 -11.39 -5.50 -27.08
CA GLU A 360 -11.45 -4.27 -26.29
C GLU A 360 -12.63 -3.42 -26.72
N ASP A 361 -13.69 -3.43 -25.92
CA ASP A 361 -14.80 -2.50 -26.05
C ASP A 361 -14.48 -1.18 -25.30
N GLN A 362 -15.41 -0.22 -25.34
CA GLN A 362 -15.27 1.07 -24.65
C GLN A 362 -15.09 0.89 -23.12
N ASN A 363 -15.85 -0.01 -22.50
CA ASN A 363 -15.91 -0.15 -21.03
C ASN A 363 -15.44 -1.52 -20.51
N VAL A 364 -15.20 -2.51 -21.36
CA VAL A 364 -14.84 -3.87 -20.95
C VAL A 364 -13.78 -4.48 -21.87
N ILE A 365 -12.95 -5.36 -21.33
CA ILE A 365 -12.12 -6.30 -22.08
C ILE A 365 -12.80 -7.66 -22.02
N LYS A 366 -13.03 -8.26 -23.17
CA LYS A 366 -13.65 -9.58 -23.31
C LYS A 366 -12.59 -10.58 -23.77
N PHE A 367 -12.54 -11.70 -23.08
CA PHE A 367 -11.67 -12.83 -23.40
C PHE A 367 -12.57 -14.00 -23.85
N ASN A 368 -12.45 -14.41 -25.11
CA ASN A 368 -13.22 -15.52 -25.67
C ASN A 368 -12.28 -16.56 -26.28
N VAL A 369 -12.20 -17.74 -25.68
CA VAL A 369 -11.37 -18.83 -26.21
C VAL A 369 -12.24 -19.66 -27.18
N LYS A 370 -11.84 -19.70 -28.45
CA LYS A 370 -12.56 -20.43 -29.51
C LYS A 370 -12.73 -21.90 -29.13
N ARG A 371 -13.94 -22.43 -29.24
CA ARG A 371 -14.19 -23.86 -29.08
C ARG A 371 -13.43 -24.63 -30.15
N THR A 372 -12.82 -25.74 -29.78
CA THR A 372 -12.06 -26.64 -30.68
C THR A 372 -12.93 -27.32 -31.77
N GLY A 373 -14.07 -26.76 -32.17
CA GLY A 373 -14.97 -27.25 -33.22
C GLY A 373 -15.60 -26.19 -34.13
N GLU A 374 -15.30 -24.90 -33.94
CA GLU A 374 -15.71 -23.83 -34.86
C GLU A 374 -14.54 -23.45 -35.78
N GLU A 375 -14.10 -24.39 -36.63
CA GLU A 375 -13.54 -23.99 -37.91
C GLU A 375 -14.72 -23.53 -38.77
N THR A 376 -14.80 -22.22 -39.01
CA THR A 376 -15.70 -21.69 -40.04
C THR A 376 -15.33 -22.33 -41.37
N VAL A 377 -16.16 -23.26 -41.83
CA VAL A 377 -16.09 -23.79 -43.19
C VAL A 377 -16.46 -22.67 -44.13
N GLU A 378 -15.47 -22.02 -44.74
CA GLU A 378 -15.70 -21.20 -45.92
C GLU A 378 -16.21 -22.11 -47.04
N VAL A 379 -17.52 -22.05 -47.30
CA VAL A 379 -18.11 -22.68 -48.48
C VAL A 379 -17.83 -21.77 -49.67
N GLY A 380 -16.69 -21.98 -50.32
CA GLY A 380 -16.39 -21.37 -51.61
C GLY A 380 -17.29 -21.95 -52.70
N THR A 381 -18.07 -21.10 -53.37
CA THR A 381 -18.74 -21.45 -54.63
C THR A 381 -17.71 -21.80 -55.71
N PRO A 382 -17.99 -22.78 -56.59
CA PRO A 382 -17.01 -23.29 -57.53
C PRO A 382 -16.82 -22.30 -58.68
N THR A 383 -15.67 -21.64 -58.74
CA THR A 383 -15.22 -20.95 -59.95
C THR A 383 -14.45 -21.94 -60.81
N THR A 384 -15.03 -22.26 -61.96
CA THR A 384 -14.40 -23.05 -63.02
C THR A 384 -13.33 -22.21 -63.70
N GLY A 385 -12.18 -22.82 -63.96
CA GLY A 385 -11.33 -22.48 -65.11
C GLY A 385 -10.02 -21.77 -64.80
N GLY A 386 -8.92 -22.46 -65.13
CA GLY A 386 -7.84 -21.79 -65.84
C GLY A 386 -6.48 -21.71 -65.16
N THR A 387 -5.67 -22.73 -65.43
CA THR A 387 -4.24 -22.66 -65.80
C THR A 387 -3.19 -22.30 -64.74
N ILE A 388 -2.16 -23.14 -64.73
CA ILE A 388 -1.01 -23.25 -63.83
C ILE A 388 0.11 -22.29 -64.28
N SER A 389 0.85 -21.75 -63.30
CA SER A 389 2.32 -21.51 -63.25
C SER A 389 2.61 -20.22 -62.47
N GLU A 390 3.58 -20.09 -61.58
CA GLU A 390 4.64 -20.95 -61.03
C GLU A 390 5.15 -20.23 -59.76
N GLY A 391 5.54 -20.96 -58.72
CA GLY A 391 6.33 -20.42 -57.60
C GLY A 391 5.58 -20.18 -56.29
N THR A 392 5.14 -21.26 -55.63
CA THR A 392 4.92 -21.23 -54.18
C THR A 392 5.30 -22.58 -53.62
N VAL A 393 6.31 -22.61 -52.75
CA VAL A 393 6.68 -23.80 -51.98
C VAL A 393 5.48 -24.15 -51.11
N GLN A 394 4.69 -25.13 -51.54
CA GLN A 394 3.60 -25.68 -50.74
C GLN A 394 4.23 -26.38 -49.53
N GLN A 395 4.06 -25.77 -48.36
CA GLN A 395 4.23 -26.49 -47.10
C GLN A 395 3.11 -27.53 -47.05
N LEU A 396 3.47 -28.82 -47.12
CA LEU A 396 2.49 -29.90 -47.01
C LEU A 396 1.75 -29.77 -45.67
N PRO A 397 0.41 -29.94 -45.66
CA PRO A 397 -0.37 -29.87 -44.43
C PRO A 397 0.10 -30.93 -43.43
N ALA A 398 0.02 -30.61 -42.14
CA ALA A 398 0.36 -31.53 -41.07
C ALA A 398 -0.52 -32.79 -41.18
N GLN A 399 0.09 -33.92 -41.51
CA GLN A 399 -0.61 -35.20 -41.56
C GLN A 399 -0.56 -35.87 -40.19
N SER A 400 -1.73 -36.20 -39.65
CA SER A 400 -1.87 -37.04 -38.46
C SER A 400 -2.01 -38.49 -38.90
N PHE A 401 -1.28 -39.38 -38.22
CA PHE A 401 -1.36 -40.81 -38.44
C PHE A 401 -1.78 -41.47 -37.13
N ASP A 402 -2.86 -42.25 -37.19
CA ASP A 402 -3.34 -43.00 -36.03
C ASP A 402 -2.59 -44.33 -35.86
N ASP A 403 -1.92 -44.82 -36.92
CA ASP A 403 -1.06 -46.01 -36.92
C ASP A 403 0.38 -45.65 -37.36
N ILE A 404 1.36 -46.17 -36.61
CA ILE A 404 2.80 -46.00 -36.91
C ILE A 404 3.20 -46.66 -38.24
N SER A 405 2.49 -47.71 -38.66
CA SER A 405 2.71 -48.42 -39.92
C SER A 405 2.32 -47.55 -41.12
N ASP A 406 1.25 -46.78 -41.00
CA ASP A 406 0.78 -45.84 -42.03
C ASP A 406 1.71 -44.64 -42.15
N PHE A 407 2.22 -44.14 -41.02
CA PHE A 407 3.29 -43.15 -40.99
C PHE A 407 4.55 -43.66 -41.71
N ILE A 408 4.98 -44.89 -41.42
CA ILE A 408 6.19 -45.49 -42.04
C ILE A 408 6.02 -45.69 -43.54
N ASN A 409 4.83 -46.06 -44.02
CA ASN A 409 4.56 -46.19 -45.45
C ASN A 409 4.50 -44.84 -46.16
N ALA A 410 3.99 -43.80 -45.51
CA ALA A 410 3.91 -42.44 -46.06
C ALA A 410 5.30 -41.81 -46.28
N ILE A 411 6.26 -42.06 -45.38
CA ILE A 411 7.65 -41.55 -45.50
C ILE A 411 8.51 -42.36 -46.47
N LYS A 412 8.14 -43.61 -46.80
CA LYS A 412 8.84 -44.45 -47.80
C LYS A 412 8.45 -44.15 -49.24
N SER A 413 7.41 -43.34 -49.46
CA SER A 413 6.97 -42.96 -50.81
C SER A 413 8.03 -42.07 -51.51
N PRO A 414 8.50 -42.43 -52.72
CA PRO A 414 9.54 -41.68 -53.44
C PRO A 414 9.20 -40.20 -53.66
N ASN A 415 7.90 -39.87 -53.73
CA ASN A 415 7.39 -38.52 -53.95
C ASN A 415 7.54 -37.61 -52.71
N ASN A 416 7.73 -38.19 -51.51
CA ASN A 416 7.82 -37.46 -50.24
C ASN A 416 9.27 -37.31 -49.74
N ILE A 417 10.25 -37.96 -50.38
CA ILE A 417 11.65 -37.98 -49.93
C ILE A 417 12.37 -36.65 -50.22
N ALA A 418 11.86 -35.83 -51.14
CA ALA A 418 12.57 -34.63 -51.58
C ALA A 418 12.52 -33.43 -50.61
N LEU A 419 11.63 -33.40 -49.61
CA LEU A 419 11.29 -32.11 -48.99
C LEU A 419 10.67 -32.15 -47.59
N ILE A 420 11.13 -33.02 -46.68
CA ILE A 420 10.52 -33.06 -45.34
C ILE A 420 11.54 -32.97 -44.21
N THR A 421 11.48 -31.84 -43.49
CA THR A 421 11.91 -31.76 -42.10
C THR A 421 10.71 -32.17 -41.24
N LEU A 422 10.67 -33.43 -40.78
CA LEU A 422 9.58 -33.92 -39.94
C LEU A 422 9.82 -33.53 -38.48
N THR A 423 8.84 -32.87 -37.86
CA THR A 423 8.76 -32.67 -36.41
C THR A 423 7.71 -33.62 -35.87
N LEU A 424 8.14 -34.68 -35.17
CA LEU A 424 7.25 -35.69 -34.60
C LEU A 424 6.78 -35.27 -33.20
N ARG A 425 5.47 -35.24 -32.99
CA ARG A 425 4.86 -34.96 -31.68
C ARG A 425 4.06 -36.19 -31.24
N ILE A 426 4.63 -36.97 -30.33
CA ILE A 426 4.04 -38.23 -29.84
C ILE A 426 3.14 -37.90 -28.64
N LYS A 427 1.86 -38.24 -28.73
CA LYS A 427 0.90 -38.10 -27.63
C LYS A 427 0.74 -39.46 -26.96
N VAL A 428 1.24 -39.62 -25.73
CA VAL A 428 1.16 -40.88 -24.98
C VAL A 428 0.09 -40.74 -23.89
N SER A 429 -0.93 -41.58 -23.92
CA SER A 429 -2.03 -41.56 -22.96
C SER A 429 -1.78 -42.57 -21.84
N SER A 430 -0.95 -42.18 -20.84
CA SER A 430 -1.01 -42.53 -19.41
C SER A 430 0.36 -42.77 -18.73
N GLY A 431 0.51 -42.19 -17.53
CA GLY A 431 1.19 -42.69 -16.32
C GLY A 431 2.69 -43.05 -16.29
N ASN A 432 3.30 -43.44 -17.42
CA ASN A 432 4.71 -43.84 -17.46
C ASN A 432 5.40 -43.27 -18.71
N GLU A 433 5.35 -41.93 -18.79
CA GLU A 433 5.43 -41.12 -20.02
C GLU A 433 6.78 -41.16 -20.75
N ALA A 434 7.91 -41.25 -20.02
CA ALA A 434 9.23 -41.13 -20.66
C ALA A 434 9.70 -42.42 -21.34
N SER A 435 9.48 -43.60 -20.73
CA SER A 435 9.99 -44.88 -21.24
C SER A 435 9.26 -45.34 -22.50
N GLN A 436 7.94 -45.14 -22.58
CA GLN A 436 7.15 -45.46 -23.77
C GLN A 436 7.47 -44.51 -24.93
N ALA A 437 7.60 -43.20 -24.66
CA ALA A 437 8.02 -42.23 -25.67
C ALA A 437 9.42 -42.57 -26.22
N ILE A 438 10.38 -42.93 -25.35
CA ILE A 438 11.74 -43.36 -25.76
C ILE A 438 11.69 -44.65 -26.59
N THR A 439 10.84 -45.61 -26.23
CA THR A 439 10.70 -46.88 -26.98
C THR A 439 10.16 -46.64 -28.38
N ILE A 440 9.13 -45.78 -28.53
CA ILE A 440 8.54 -45.41 -29.83
C ILE A 440 9.56 -44.62 -30.67
N LEU A 441 10.32 -43.71 -30.04
CA LEU A 441 11.41 -42.99 -30.70
C LEU A 441 12.51 -43.93 -31.21
N ASN A 442 12.90 -44.95 -30.43
CA ASN A 442 13.91 -45.92 -30.82
C ASN A 442 13.43 -46.87 -31.93
N MET A 443 12.16 -47.32 -31.90
CA MET A 443 11.57 -48.11 -32.99
C MET A 443 11.47 -47.30 -34.29
N SER A 444 11.11 -46.03 -34.19
CA SER A 444 11.06 -45.11 -35.33
C SER A 444 12.46 -44.87 -35.89
N ARG A 445 13.46 -44.69 -35.02
CA ARG A 445 14.87 -44.54 -35.40
C ARG A 445 15.40 -45.73 -36.20
N ASN A 446 15.22 -46.96 -35.70
CA ASN A 446 15.68 -48.17 -36.40
C ASN A 446 14.99 -48.36 -37.77
N SER A 447 13.74 -47.93 -37.89
CA SER A 447 12.97 -48.01 -39.15
C SER A 447 13.43 -46.96 -40.18
N VAL A 448 13.94 -45.81 -39.71
CA VAL A 448 14.43 -44.70 -40.53
C VAL A 448 15.89 -44.89 -40.95
N GLU A 449 16.74 -45.48 -40.11
CA GLU A 449 18.15 -45.79 -40.46
C GLU A 449 18.26 -46.79 -41.64
N SER A 450 17.23 -47.64 -41.89
CA SER A 450 17.16 -48.49 -43.09
C SER A 450 16.85 -47.75 -44.41
N ALA A 451 16.53 -46.46 -44.36
CA ALA A 451 15.97 -45.68 -45.47
C ALA A 451 16.92 -44.56 -45.99
N TYR A 452 18.23 -44.72 -45.86
CA TYR A 452 19.25 -43.71 -46.26
C TYR A 452 19.12 -42.36 -45.52
N ALA A 453 18.71 -42.38 -44.25
CA ALA A 453 18.67 -41.20 -43.37
C ALA A 453 19.72 -41.28 -42.25
N GLU A 454 20.31 -40.13 -41.88
CA GLU A 454 21.24 -40.01 -40.76
C GLU A 454 20.68 -39.07 -39.68
N LEU A 455 20.78 -39.47 -38.41
CA LEU A 455 20.28 -38.73 -37.26
C LEU A 455 21.37 -37.80 -36.71
N ARG A 456 21.12 -36.48 -36.67
CA ARG A 456 22.04 -35.52 -36.05
C ARG A 456 21.39 -34.88 -34.82
N ASP A 457 22.10 -34.94 -33.69
CA ASP A 457 21.76 -34.34 -32.40
C ASP A 457 20.46 -34.81 -31.73
N GLY A 458 20.01 -36.04 -32.00
CA GLY A 458 18.97 -36.71 -31.21
C GLY A 458 17.56 -36.10 -31.25
N ARG A 459 17.37 -35.00 -31.99
CA ARG A 459 16.07 -34.32 -32.20
C ARG A 459 15.80 -33.97 -33.67
N LYS A 460 16.73 -34.30 -34.57
CA LYS A 460 16.64 -33.93 -35.99
C LYS A 460 17.10 -35.09 -36.87
N ILE A 461 16.26 -35.46 -37.85
CA ILE A 461 16.58 -36.46 -38.88
C ILE A 461 16.88 -35.71 -40.17
N SER A 462 18.02 -35.99 -40.80
CA SER A 462 18.43 -35.35 -42.07
C SER A 462 18.67 -36.42 -43.14
N TYR A 463 18.06 -36.27 -44.32
CA TYR A 463 18.29 -37.16 -45.46
C TYR A 463 19.45 -36.63 -46.32
N ARG A 464 20.39 -37.49 -46.72
CA ARG A 464 21.35 -37.15 -47.78
C ARG A 464 20.69 -37.45 -49.13
N LYS A 465 20.72 -36.47 -50.04
CA LYS A 465 20.37 -36.66 -51.44
C LYS A 465 21.33 -37.71 -52.03
N PRO A 466 20.87 -38.77 -52.72
CA PRO A 466 21.77 -39.64 -53.46
C PRO A 466 22.45 -38.80 -54.55
N GLU A 467 23.77 -38.90 -54.67
CA GLU A 467 24.47 -38.33 -55.83
C GLU A 467 23.89 -38.99 -57.08
N SER A 468 23.40 -38.15 -57.99
CA SER A 468 22.83 -38.56 -59.27
C SER A 468 23.83 -39.41 -60.05
N THR A 469 23.38 -40.56 -60.56
CA THR A 469 23.97 -41.17 -61.76
C THR A 469 23.07 -40.89 -62.95
#